data_AF-A0A951E2Y9-F1
#
_entry.id   AF-A0A951E2Y9-F1
#
_cell.length_a   1.000
_cell.length_b   1.000
_cell.length_c   1.000
_cell.angle_alpha   90.00
_cell.angle_beta   90.00
_cell.angle_gamma   90.00
#
_symmetry.space_group_name_H-M   'P 1'
#
loop_
_entity.id
_entity.type
_entity.pdbx_description
1 polymer ?
#
loop_
_entity_poly.entity_id
_entity_poly.type
_entity_poly.pdbx_seq_one_letter_code
_entity_poly.pdbx_strand_id
1 'polypeptide(L)'
;MKRHEPDWAALEALTDEEIAAQIAANPDAAPELEWSLDDPKVRIMVPTDVKAIRARFGLSQEKFAKAFALNLATLRDWEQERRMPHGPARTLLQIIDREPDAVRRALAPKGKLRRSPSKRPASVSRPAQQQTSRSRRSRELA
;
A
#
# COMPACT_ATOMS: atom_id res chain seq x y z
N MET A 1 -41.19 -7.53 -4.80
CA MET A 1 -40.47 -8.81 -5.03
C MET A 1 -40.66 -9.68 -3.79
N LYS A 2 -41.36 -10.82 -3.90
CA LYS A 2 -41.43 -11.81 -2.82
C LYS A 2 -40.12 -12.59 -2.83
N ARG A 3 -39.43 -12.72 -1.69
CA ARG A 3 -38.29 -13.62 -1.58
C ARG A 3 -38.83 -15.05 -1.64
N HIS A 4 -38.34 -15.84 -2.58
CA HIS A 4 -38.61 -17.27 -2.60
C HIS A 4 -37.81 -17.89 -1.46
N GLU A 5 -38.50 -18.48 -0.49
CA GLU A 5 -37.86 -19.18 0.61
C GLU A 5 -37.49 -20.60 0.14
N PRO A 6 -36.25 -21.07 0.35
CA PRO A 6 -35.87 -22.43 -0.02
C PRO A 6 -36.65 -23.46 0.81
N ASP A 7 -37.06 -24.55 0.17
CA ASP A 7 -37.63 -25.70 0.87
C ASP A 7 -36.49 -26.50 1.52
N TRP A 8 -36.23 -26.21 2.80
CA TRP A 8 -35.18 -26.86 3.56
C TRP A 8 -35.45 -28.35 3.80
N ALA A 9 -36.72 -28.76 3.93
CA ALA A 9 -37.08 -30.16 4.16
C ALA A 9 -36.81 -31.02 2.93
N ALA A 10 -37.03 -30.48 1.73
CA ALA A 10 -36.68 -31.14 0.48
C ALA A 10 -35.15 -31.28 0.29
N LEU A 11 -34.36 -30.31 0.76
CA LEU A 11 -32.90 -30.38 0.70
C LEU A 11 -32.33 -31.42 1.66
N GLU A 12 -32.88 -31.54 2.87
CA GLU A 12 -32.43 -32.52 3.88
C GLU A 12 -32.82 -33.96 3.53
N ALA A 13 -33.88 -34.14 2.73
CA ALA A 13 -34.32 -35.45 2.25
C ALA A 13 -33.54 -35.95 1.02
N LEU A 14 -32.75 -35.09 0.36
CA LEU A 14 -31.95 -35.47 -0.80
C LEU A 14 -30.80 -36.36 -0.35
N THR A 15 -30.73 -37.55 -0.93
CA THR A 15 -29.63 -38.48 -0.67
C THR A 15 -28.34 -38.03 -1.36
N ASP A 16 -27.19 -38.44 -0.81
CA ASP A 16 -25.89 -38.15 -1.42
C ASP A 16 -25.80 -38.67 -2.88
N GLU A 17 -26.49 -39.78 -3.19
CA GLU A 17 -26.57 -40.34 -4.54
C GLU A 17 -27.36 -39.42 -5.49
N GLU A 18 -28.48 -38.87 -5.04
CA GLU A 18 -29.27 -37.91 -5.82
C GLU A 18 -28.54 -36.58 -6.01
N ILE A 19 -27.80 -36.12 -4.99
CA ILE A 19 -26.93 -34.93 -5.09
C ILE A 19 -25.87 -35.17 -6.15
N ALA A 20 -25.17 -36.30 -6.12
CA ALA A 20 -24.14 -36.65 -7.10
C ALA A 20 -24.71 -36.76 -8.52
N ALA A 21 -25.89 -37.36 -8.68
CA ALA A 21 -26.56 -37.44 -9.97
C ALA A 21 -26.94 -36.06 -10.53
N GLN A 22 -27.41 -35.14 -9.68
CA GLN A 22 -27.73 -33.77 -10.09
C GLN A 22 -26.49 -32.96 -10.47
N ILE A 23 -25.37 -33.13 -9.75
CA ILE A 23 -24.10 -32.51 -10.10
C ILE A 23 -23.62 -33.02 -11.46
N ALA A 24 -23.63 -34.34 -11.68
CA ALA A 24 -23.19 -34.96 -12.93
C ALA A 24 -24.05 -34.57 -14.14
N ALA A 25 -25.36 -34.33 -13.92
CA ALA A 25 -26.29 -33.91 -14.98
C ALA A 25 -26.20 -32.41 -15.31
N ASN A 26 -25.56 -31.59 -14.47
CA ASN A 26 -25.45 -30.15 -14.68
C ASN A 26 -24.18 -29.81 -15.49
N PRO A 27 -24.30 -29.33 -16.75
CA PRO A 27 -23.15 -29.01 -17.60
C PRO A 27 -22.35 -27.79 -17.11
N ASP A 28 -22.95 -26.94 -16.27
CA ASP A 28 -22.30 -25.77 -15.66
C ASP A 28 -21.77 -26.09 -14.25
N ALA A 29 -21.94 -27.33 -13.76
CA ALA A 29 -21.32 -27.75 -12.50
C ALA A 29 -19.80 -27.67 -12.65
N ALA A 30 -19.16 -26.93 -11.75
CA ALA A 30 -17.71 -26.92 -11.67
C ALA A 30 -17.22 -28.36 -11.42
N PRO A 31 -16.15 -28.81 -12.09
CA PRO A 31 -15.57 -30.11 -11.80
C PRO A 31 -15.21 -30.19 -10.32
N GLU A 32 -15.29 -31.38 -9.73
CA GLU A 32 -14.70 -31.63 -8.42
C GLU A 32 -13.22 -31.25 -8.48
N LEU A 33 -12.91 -30.09 -7.91
CA LEU A 33 -11.54 -29.61 -7.79
C LEU A 33 -10.91 -30.42 -6.67
N GLU A 34 -10.03 -31.35 -7.03
CA GLU A 34 -9.06 -31.91 -6.09
C GLU A 34 -8.13 -30.75 -5.68
N TRP A 35 -8.45 -30.10 -4.56
CA TRP A 35 -7.68 -28.96 -4.07
C TRP A 35 -6.28 -29.45 -3.67
N SER A 36 -5.29 -29.17 -4.53
CA SER A 36 -3.89 -29.37 -4.22
C SER A 36 -3.27 -28.10 -3.65
N LEU A 37 -2.49 -28.25 -2.58
CA LEU A 37 -1.63 -27.17 -2.06
C LEU A 37 -0.56 -26.76 -3.08
N ASP A 38 -0.28 -27.61 -4.07
CA ASP A 38 0.66 -27.37 -5.16
C ASP A 38 0.02 -26.74 -6.41
N ASP A 39 -1.30 -26.49 -6.41
CA ASP A 39 -1.95 -25.81 -7.54
C ASP A 39 -1.41 -24.37 -7.65
N PRO A 40 -0.77 -23.99 -8.78
CA PRO A 40 -0.22 -22.65 -8.96
C PRO A 40 -1.26 -21.52 -8.93
N LYS A 41 -2.55 -21.84 -9.02
CA LYS A 41 -3.67 -20.89 -8.87
C LYS A 41 -4.07 -20.70 -7.40
N VAL A 42 -3.70 -21.62 -6.50
CA VAL A 42 -3.96 -21.52 -5.07
C VAL A 42 -2.93 -20.59 -4.44
N ARG A 43 -3.36 -19.39 -4.06
CA ARG A 43 -2.54 -18.45 -3.28
C ARG A 43 -2.73 -18.70 -1.80
N ILE A 44 -1.84 -19.48 -1.19
CA ILE A 44 -1.82 -19.65 0.26
C ILE A 44 -1.33 -18.36 0.92
N MET A 45 -2.27 -17.58 1.47
CA MET A 45 -1.94 -16.44 2.32
C MET A 45 -1.61 -16.94 3.73
N VAL A 46 -0.34 -17.28 4.02
CA VAL A 46 0.05 -17.55 5.41
C VAL A 46 -0.07 -16.24 6.21
N PRO A 47 -0.83 -16.14 7.30
CA PRO A 47 -0.99 -14.89 8.04
C PRO A 47 0.37 -14.33 8.49
N THR A 48 0.58 -13.02 8.35
CA THR A 48 1.77 -12.35 8.91
C THR A 48 1.34 -11.62 10.18
N ASP A 49 1.80 -12.08 11.33
CA ASP A 49 1.55 -11.41 12.61
C ASP A 49 2.43 -10.15 12.74
N VAL A 50 1.91 -9.05 12.18
CA VAL A 50 2.62 -7.76 12.15
C VAL A 50 2.85 -7.22 13.56
N LYS A 51 1.91 -7.48 14.49
CA LYS A 51 1.99 -7.01 15.87
C LYS A 51 3.11 -7.73 16.62
N ALA A 52 3.24 -9.05 16.44
CA ALA A 52 4.34 -9.82 17.01
C ALA A 52 5.70 -9.38 16.45
N ILE A 53 5.79 -9.15 15.13
CA ILE A 53 7.03 -8.61 14.52
C ILE A 53 7.42 -7.30 15.21
N ARG A 54 6.50 -6.33 15.33
CA ARG A 54 6.81 -5.06 16.02
C ARG A 54 7.18 -5.26 17.49
N ALA A 55 6.46 -6.14 18.20
CA ALA A 55 6.67 -6.36 19.63
C ALA A 55 8.10 -6.82 19.96
N ARG A 56 8.74 -7.61 19.08
CA ARG A 56 10.15 -8.03 19.20
C ARG A 56 11.13 -6.85 19.31
N PHE A 57 10.78 -5.70 18.75
CA PHE A 57 11.62 -4.49 18.80
C PHE A 57 11.37 -3.60 20.02
N GLY A 58 10.34 -3.88 20.84
CA GLY A 58 9.96 -3.02 21.96
C GLY A 58 9.57 -1.59 21.54
N LEU A 59 9.16 -1.39 20.28
CA LEU A 59 8.82 -0.08 19.73
C LEU A 59 7.31 0.17 19.76
N SER A 60 6.93 1.44 19.98
CA SER A 60 5.57 1.89 19.70
C SER A 60 5.27 1.79 18.19
N GLN A 61 3.98 1.75 17.83
CA GLN A 61 3.56 1.73 16.41
C GLN A 61 4.20 2.87 15.61
N GLU A 62 4.21 4.08 16.16
CA GLU A 62 4.82 5.27 15.54
C GLU A 62 6.33 5.12 15.31
N LYS A 63 7.05 4.64 16.33
CA LYS A 63 8.50 4.43 16.22
C LYS A 63 8.84 3.34 15.21
N PHE A 64 8.07 2.25 15.20
CA PHE A 64 8.23 1.16 14.24
C PHE A 64 7.95 1.62 12.81
N ALA A 65 6.82 2.32 12.60
CA ALA A 65 6.44 2.86 11.30
C ALA A 65 7.53 3.80 10.75
N LYS A 66 8.06 4.69 11.60
CA LYS A 66 9.14 5.60 11.21
C LYS A 66 10.45 4.87 10.91
N ALA A 67 10.82 3.88 11.73
CA ALA A 67 12.08 3.15 11.57
C ALA A 67 12.17 2.37 10.25
N PHE A 68 11.03 1.90 9.75
CA PHE A 68 10.96 1.05 8.55
C PHE A 68 10.20 1.70 7.39
N ALA A 69 10.02 3.02 7.43
CA ALA A 69 9.35 3.80 6.39
C ALA A 69 7.94 3.28 6.01
N LEU A 70 7.18 2.83 7.00
CA LEU A 70 5.79 2.40 6.84
C LEU A 70 4.83 3.54 7.18
N ASN A 71 3.65 3.56 6.54
CA ASN A 71 2.57 4.43 6.97
C ASN A 71 1.97 3.90 8.28
N LEU A 72 1.86 4.77 9.30
CA LEU A 72 1.29 4.42 10.60
C LEU A 72 -0.16 3.93 10.52
N ALA A 73 -0.99 4.55 9.68
CA ALA A 73 -2.39 4.13 9.50
C ALA A 73 -2.45 2.71 8.92
N THR A 74 -1.62 2.43 7.92
CA THR A 74 -1.51 1.11 7.30
C THR A 74 -1.01 0.06 8.31
N LEU A 75 0.00 0.39 9.12
CA LEU A 75 0.47 -0.50 10.19
C LEU A 75 -0.65 -0.82 11.19
N ARG A 76 -1.46 0.18 11.57
CA ARG A 76 -2.61 0.00 12.46
C ARG A 76 -3.67 -0.89 11.83
N ASP A 77 -3.99 -0.69 10.55
CA ASP A 77 -4.94 -1.54 9.83
C ASP A 77 -4.48 -3.00 9.78
N TRP A 78 -3.17 -3.25 9.66
CA TRP A 78 -2.61 -4.60 9.71
C TRP A 78 -2.63 -5.21 11.10
N GLU A 79 -2.19 -4.48 12.13
CA GLU A 79 -2.18 -4.98 13.53
C GLU A 79 -3.58 -5.18 14.12
N GLN A 80 -4.60 -4.55 13.53
CA GLN A 80 -6.00 -4.68 13.91
C GLN A 80 -6.79 -5.56 12.92
N GLU A 81 -6.10 -6.25 12.01
CA GLU A 81 -6.68 -7.21 11.07
C GLU A 81 -7.75 -6.65 10.12
N ARG A 82 -7.88 -5.32 10.02
CA ARG A 82 -8.76 -4.66 9.04
C ARG A 82 -8.27 -4.86 7.61
N ARG A 83 -6.97 -5.06 7.43
CA ARG A 83 -6.31 -5.39 6.16
C ARG A 83 -5.19 -6.38 6.43
N MET A 84 -4.84 -7.19 5.44
CA MET A 84 -3.65 -8.04 5.51
C MET A 84 -2.53 -7.50 4.62
N PRO A 85 -1.26 -7.56 5.06
CA PRO A 85 -0.14 -7.25 4.19
C PRO A 85 -0.03 -8.28 3.07
N HIS A 86 0.16 -7.82 1.83
CA HIS A 86 0.31 -8.67 0.66
C HIS A 86 1.49 -8.21 -0.22
N GLY A 87 1.97 -9.10 -1.08
CA GLY A 87 3.01 -8.81 -2.05
C GLY A 87 4.27 -8.17 -1.44
N PRO A 88 4.72 -7.00 -1.92
CA PRO A 88 5.93 -6.35 -1.43
C PRO A 88 5.91 -6.00 0.06
N ALA A 89 4.75 -5.62 0.61
CA ALA A 89 4.63 -5.26 2.03
C ALA A 89 4.96 -6.44 2.95
N ARG A 90 4.45 -7.63 2.59
CA ARG A 90 4.72 -8.86 3.31
C ARG A 90 6.20 -9.27 3.22
N THR A 91 6.77 -9.15 2.02
CA THR A 91 8.20 -9.43 1.80
C THR A 91 9.06 -8.50 2.66
N LEU A 92 8.75 -7.21 2.68
CA LEU A 92 9.44 -6.24 3.53
C LEU A 92 9.32 -6.59 5.02
N LEU A 93 8.13 -6.95 5.52
CA LEU A 93 7.95 -7.37 6.91
C LEU A 93 8.77 -8.61 7.27
N GLN A 94 8.87 -9.58 6.36
CA GLN A 94 9.72 -10.76 6.55
C GLN A 94 11.21 -10.42 6.59
N ILE A 95 11.66 -9.47 5.77
CA ILE A 95 13.05 -8.99 5.79
C ILE A 95 13.30 -8.18 7.08
N ILE A 96 12.35 -7.37 7.52
CA ILE A 96 12.45 -6.63 8.80
C ILE A 96 12.59 -7.59 9.98
N ASP A 97 11.82 -8.67 10.01
CA ASP A 97 11.86 -9.66 11.09
C ASP A 97 13.19 -10.43 11.13
N ARG A 98 13.78 -10.72 9.97
CA ARG A 98 15.04 -11.48 9.87
C ARG A 98 16.31 -10.63 9.90
N GLU A 99 16.31 -9.50 9.19
CA GLU A 99 17.48 -8.65 8.94
C GLU A 99 17.16 -7.15 9.13
N PRO A 100 16.74 -6.73 10.34
CA PRO A 100 16.31 -5.35 10.57
C PRO A 100 17.40 -4.31 10.31
N ASP A 101 18.66 -4.63 10.59
CA ASP A 101 19.78 -3.72 10.37
C ASP A 101 20.09 -3.52 8.89
N ALA A 102 19.88 -4.53 8.04
CA ALA A 102 20.01 -4.39 6.60
C ALA A 102 18.98 -3.37 6.06
N VAL A 103 17.73 -3.49 6.51
CA VAL A 103 16.66 -2.55 6.16
C VAL A 103 16.99 -1.14 6.65
N ARG A 104 17.41 -0.98 7.91
CA ARG A 104 17.80 0.32 8.48
C ARG A 104 18.94 0.98 7.71
N ARG A 105 19.98 0.21 7.34
CA ARG A 105 21.09 0.71 6.50
C ARG A 105 20.61 1.11 5.12
N ALA A 106 19.75 0.32 4.50
CA ALA A 106 19.21 0.62 3.17
C ALA A 106 18.33 1.88 3.16
N LEU A 107 17.56 2.11 4.23
CA LEU A 107 16.72 3.29 4.40
C LEU A 107 17.48 4.52 4.94
N ALA A 108 18.71 4.36 5.39
CA ALA A 108 19.52 5.48 5.86
C ALA A 108 19.72 6.48 4.72
N PRO A 109 19.61 7.80 4.98
CA PRO A 109 19.82 8.80 3.94
C PRO A 109 21.21 8.62 3.34
N LYS A 110 21.29 8.44 2.01
CA LYS A 110 22.57 8.52 1.31
C LYS A 110 23.14 9.89 1.65
N GLY A 111 24.28 9.90 2.35
CA GLY A 111 24.89 11.10 2.89
C GLY A 111 24.79 12.20 1.84
N LYS A 112 24.22 13.36 2.21
CA LYS A 112 24.09 14.50 1.30
C LYS A 112 25.42 14.59 0.56
N LEU A 113 25.44 14.37 -0.76
CA LEU A 113 26.57 14.83 -1.56
C LEU A 113 26.72 16.27 -1.09
N ARG A 114 27.83 16.56 -0.39
CA ARG A 114 28.12 17.91 0.07
C ARG A 114 28.10 18.70 -1.22
N ARG A 115 27.03 19.45 -1.47
CA ARG A 115 26.98 20.37 -2.59
C ARG A 115 28.14 21.28 -2.32
N SER A 116 29.23 21.08 -3.07
CA SER A 116 30.37 21.98 -3.07
C SER A 116 29.81 23.39 -3.15
N PRO A 117 30.26 24.34 -2.30
CA PRO A 117 29.70 25.67 -2.33
C PRO A 117 29.88 26.19 -3.76
N SER A 118 28.75 26.36 -4.46
CA SER A 118 28.71 26.97 -5.78
C SER A 118 29.46 28.29 -5.65
N LYS A 119 30.57 28.46 -6.39
CA LYS A 119 31.19 29.77 -6.58
C LYS A 119 30.10 30.64 -7.17
N ARG A 120 29.47 31.49 -6.35
CA ARG A 120 28.65 32.61 -6.83
C ARG A 120 29.51 33.37 -7.84
N PRO A 121 29.14 33.49 -9.13
CA PRO A 121 29.79 34.46 -9.98
C PRO A 121 29.54 35.83 -9.36
N ALA A 122 30.58 36.67 -9.34
CA ALA A 122 30.53 38.01 -8.81
C ALA A 122 29.31 38.76 -9.40
N SER A 123 28.60 39.46 -8.52
CA SER A 123 27.47 40.33 -8.86
C SER A 123 27.87 41.29 -9.98
N VAL A 124 27.34 41.08 -11.18
CA VAL A 124 27.36 42.10 -12.23
C VAL A 124 26.36 43.18 -11.82
N SER A 125 26.89 44.33 -11.39
CA SER A 125 26.11 45.53 -11.11
C SER A 125 25.36 45.96 -12.37
N ARG A 126 24.02 45.93 -12.34
CA ARG A 126 23.18 46.57 -13.36
C ARG A 126 23.29 48.09 -13.21
N PRO A 127 23.50 48.86 -14.30
CA PRO A 127 23.50 50.31 -14.22
C PRO A 127 22.07 50.82 -14.03
N ALA A 128 21.96 51.91 -13.25
CA ALA A 128 20.72 52.59 -12.91
C ALA A 128 20.01 53.11 -14.17
N GLN A 129 18.74 52.72 -14.34
CA GLN A 129 17.86 53.36 -15.31
C GLN A 129 17.46 54.73 -14.75
N GLN A 130 17.95 55.78 -15.42
CA GLN A 130 17.56 57.16 -15.14
C GLN A 130 16.06 57.33 -15.38
N GLN A 131 15.37 57.80 -14.35
CA GLN A 131 14.03 58.35 -14.44
C GLN A 131 14.08 59.58 -15.36
N THR A 132 13.64 59.45 -16.61
CA THR A 132 13.29 60.63 -17.40
C THR A 132 11.88 61.03 -17.01
N SER A 133 11.81 62.00 -16.10
CA SER A 133 10.64 62.85 -15.87
C SER A 133 10.28 63.56 -17.17
N ARG A 134 9.19 63.13 -17.82
CA ARG A 134 8.53 63.95 -18.84
C ARG A 134 7.27 64.55 -18.25
N SER A 135 7.49 65.68 -17.58
CA SER A 135 6.51 66.74 -17.45
C SER A 135 6.05 67.14 -18.85
N ARG A 136 4.75 66.99 -19.14
CA ARG A 136 4.06 67.85 -20.10
C ARG A 136 2.66 68.17 -19.58
N ARG A 137 2.61 69.37 -19.00
CA ARG A 137 1.45 70.22 -18.84
C ARG A 137 0.68 70.40 -20.16
N SER A 138 -0.64 70.35 -20.03
CA SER A 138 -1.63 71.32 -20.55
C SER A 138 -2.09 71.28 -22.01
N ARG A 139 -3.39 71.61 -22.14
CA ARG A 139 -4.22 72.00 -23.31
C ARG A 139 -4.90 70.83 -24.04
N GLU A 140 -6.16 70.85 -24.47
CA GLU A 140 -7.19 71.89 -24.62
C GLU A 140 -8.56 71.20 -24.92
N LEU A 141 -9.66 71.83 -24.52
CA LEU A 141 -10.97 71.96 -25.19
C LEU A 141 -11.62 70.76 -25.94
N ALA A 142 -12.77 70.30 -25.43
CA ALA A 142 -14.10 70.35 -26.06
C ALA A 142 -15.11 69.55 -25.22
#